data_AF-A0A3C0A1H8-F1
#
_entry.id   AF-A0A3C0A1H8-F1
#
_cell.length_a   1.000
_cell.length_b   1.000
_cell.length_c   1.000
_cell.angle_alpha   90.00
_cell.angle_beta   90.00
_cell.angle_gamma   90.00
#
_symmetry.space_group_name_H-M   'P 1'
#
loop_
_entity.id
_entity.type
_entity.pdbx_description
1 polymer ?
#
loop_
_entity_poly.entity_id
_entity_poly.type
_entity_poly.pdbx_seq_one_letter_code
_entity_poly.pdbx_strand_id
1 'polypeptide(L)' 'MGISKDQFRDRDIYLDYDFEDVMFRYEFTTRRFFRKFYGKSEEDEVRYDNRLLNDAMRFGDETDAKTYQTGKMGSAPI' A
#
# COMPACT_ATOMS: atom_id res chain seq x y z
N MET A 1 6.54 -11.28 8.28
CA MET A 1 7.82 -10.58 8.53
C MET A 1 7.46 -9.10 8.39
N GLY A 2 7.36 -8.36 9.49
CA GLY A 2 6.71 -7.03 9.48
C GLY A 2 7.64 -5.92 8.96
N ILE A 3 7.08 -4.90 8.33
CA ILE A 3 7.84 -3.72 7.90
C ILE A 3 8.33 -2.98 9.14
N SER A 4 9.65 -2.82 9.25
CA SER A 4 10.25 -2.05 10.33
C SER A 4 9.93 -0.56 10.16
N LYS A 5 9.37 0.07 11.20
CA LYS A 5 8.98 1.50 11.22
C LYS A 5 10.10 2.47 10.80
N ASP A 6 11.35 2.04 10.87
CA ASP A 6 12.52 2.83 10.48
C ASP A 6 12.59 3.10 8.96
N GLN A 7 12.07 2.18 8.15
CA GLN A 7 12.03 2.33 6.69
C GLN A 7 11.16 3.54 6.26
N PHE A 8 10.13 3.87 7.05
CA PHE A 8 9.18 4.96 6.78
C PHE A 8 9.77 6.35 7.04
N ARG A 9 11.06 6.46 7.38
CA ARG A 9 11.72 7.73 7.70
C ARG A 9 12.63 8.28 6.61
N ASP A 10 12.94 7.51 5.58
CA ASP A 10 13.93 7.91 4.57
C ASP A 10 13.40 7.85 3.14
N ARG A 11 12.32 7.10 2.89
CA ARG A 11 11.80 6.85 1.54
C ARG A 11 10.30 6.60 1.53
N ASP A 12 9.71 6.76 0.34
CA ASP A 12 8.35 6.29 0.08
C ASP A 12 8.29 4.77 0.20
N ILE A 13 7.24 4.27 0.83
CA ILE A 13 7.02 2.83 1.04
C ILE A 13 5.78 2.41 0.28
N TYR A 14 5.84 1.23 -0.32
CA TYR A 14 4.71 0.63 -0.98
C TYR A 14 4.42 -0.70 -0.30
N LEU A 15 3.15 -0.94 -0.09
CA LEU A 15 2.61 -2.04 0.68
C LEU A 15 1.58 -2.72 -0.22
N ASP A 16 1.77 -4.00 -0.47
CA ASP A 16 0.84 -4.82 -1.21
C ASP A 16 -0.01 -5.65 -0.25
N TYR A 17 -1.32 -5.50 -0.35
CA TYR A 17 -2.27 -6.28 0.41
C TYR A 17 -3.21 -7.03 -0.52
N ASP A 18 -2.68 -8.14 -1.06
CA ASP A 18 -3.35 -9.04 -1.99
C ASP A 18 -4.69 -9.58 -1.43
N PHE A 19 -4.80 -9.73 -0.10
CA PHE A 19 -6.01 -10.25 0.55
C PHE A 19 -7.26 -9.39 0.33
N GLU A 20 -7.11 -8.06 0.23
CA GLU A 20 -8.21 -7.14 -0.09
C GLU A 20 -8.04 -6.51 -1.48
N ASP A 21 -7.20 -7.09 -2.34
CA ASP A 21 -6.85 -6.58 -3.67
C ASP A 21 -6.52 -5.07 -3.63
N VAL A 22 -5.71 -4.66 -2.64
CA VAL A 22 -5.41 -3.25 -2.37
C VAL A 22 -3.92 -3.03 -2.14
N MET A 23 -3.42 -1.92 -2.65
CA MET A 23 -2.07 -1.44 -2.41
C MET A 23 -2.12 -0.20 -1.54
N PHE A 24 -1.13 -0.02 -0.69
CA PHE A 24 -0.90 1.21 0.05
C PHE A 24 0.43 1.83 -0.40
N ARG A 25 0.46 3.15 -0.45
CA ARG A 25 1.65 3.95 -0.66
C ARG A 25 1.76 4.92 0.50
N TYR A 26 2.88 4.87 1.20
CA TYR A 26 3.27 5.89 2.15
C TYR A 26 4.16 6.89 1.44
N GLU A 27 3.72 8.14 1.40
CA GLU A 27 4.51 9.25 0.89
C GLU A 27 5.26 9.91 2.05
N PHE A 28 6.58 9.77 2.07
CA PHE A 28 7.41 10.31 3.15
C PHE A 28 7.39 11.85 3.17
N THR A 29 7.40 12.46 1.98
CA THR A 29 7.44 13.92 1.79
C THR A 29 6.28 14.63 2.50
N THR A 30 5.07 14.08 2.40
CA THR A 30 3.86 14.64 2.99
C THR A 30 3.43 13.90 4.26
N ARG A 31 4.07 12.76 4.58
CA ARG A 31 3.71 11.81 5.64
C ARG A 31 2.26 11.34 5.52
N ARG A 32 1.79 11.12 4.29
CA ARG A 32 0.43 10.69 3.97
C ARG A 32 0.44 9.26 3.48
N PHE A 33 -0.63 8.55 3.79
CA PHE A 33 -0.86 7.23 3.23
C PHE A 33 -1.92 7.35 2.15
N PHE A 34 -1.68 6.71 1.03
CA PHE A 34 -2.61 6.56 -0.07
C PHE A 34 -2.91 5.08 -0.20
N ARG A 35 -4.16 4.74 -0.50
CA ARG A 35 -4.55 3.38 -0.87
C ARG A 35 -5.02 3.37 -2.31
N LYS A 36 -4.76 2.27 -3.01
CA LYS A 36 -5.13 2.06 -4.40
C LYS A 36 -5.61 0.64 -4.57
N PHE A 37 -6.86 0.47 -4.99
CA PHE A 37 -7.39 -0.86 -5.28
C PHE A 37 -6.87 -1.37 -6.63
N TYR A 38 -6.71 -2.68 -6.73
CA TYR A 38 -6.32 -3.31 -7.99
C TYR A 38 -7.37 -3.02 -9.08
N GLY A 39 -6.90 -2.77 -10.30
CA GLY A 39 -7.78 -2.39 -11.42
C GLY A 39 -8.45 -1.02 -11.31
N LYS A 40 -8.29 -0.28 -10.20
CA LYS A 40 -8.74 1.11 -10.09
C LYS A 40 -7.56 2.08 -10.21
N SER A 41 -7.78 3.16 -10.95
CA SER A 41 -6.86 4.30 -11.03
C SER A 41 -7.02 5.27 -9.86
N GLU A 42 -8.02 5.05 -9.01
CA GLU A 42 -8.36 5.94 -7.91
C GLU A 42 -7.47 5.65 -6.70
N GLU A 43 -6.75 6.67 -6.25
CA GLU A 43 -5.96 6.66 -5.04
C GLU A 43 -6.69 7.45 -3.97
N ASP A 44 -6.93 6.84 -2.81
CA ASP A 44 -7.68 7.43 -1.71
C ASP A 44 -6.74 7.68 -0.52
N GLU A 45 -6.75 8.89 0.05
CA GLU A 45 -5.91 9.21 1.19
C GLU A 45 -6.45 8.51 2.45
N VAL A 46 -5.64 7.68 3.08
CA VAL A 46 -5.97 7.04 4.35
C VAL A 46 -5.21 7.67 5.51
N ARG A 47 -5.91 7.82 6.63
CA ARG A 47 -5.27 8.22 7.88
C ARG A 47 -4.51 7.05 8.49
N TYR A 48 -3.47 7.36 9.26
CA TYR A 48 -2.67 6.37 9.99
C TYR A 48 -3.49 5.50 10.97
N ASP A 49 -4.67 5.99 11.38
CA ASP A 49 -5.59 5.29 12.28
C ASP A 49 -6.55 4.32 11.54
N ASN A 50 -6.41 4.19 10.22
CA ASN A 50 -7.28 3.32 9.44
C ASN A 50 -7.01 1.84 9.75
N ARG A 51 -8.07 1.08 10.06
CA ARG A 51 -8.00 -0.35 10.34
C ARG A 51 -7.36 -1.14 9.19
N LEU A 52 -7.70 -0.80 7.95
CA LEU A 52 -7.13 -1.41 6.74
C LEU A 52 -5.62 -1.22 6.66
N LEU A 53 -5.13 -0.02 6.96
CA LEU A 53 -3.69 0.26 6.96
C LEU A 53 -2.97 -0.54 8.04
N ASN A 54 -3.59 -0.66 9.22
CA ASN A 54 -3.05 -1.45 10.32
C ASN A 54 -2.99 -2.95 9.98
N ASP A 55 -3.99 -3.45 9.26
CA ASP A 55 -4.02 -4.82 8.73
C ASP A 55 -2.95 -5.00 7.66
N ALA A 56 -2.86 -4.11 6.67
CA ALA A 56 -1.83 -4.14 5.63
C ALA A 56 -0.41 -4.01 6.19
N MET A 57 -0.19 -3.23 7.26
CA MET A 57 1.11 -3.16 7.94
C MET A 57 1.47 -4.45 8.68
N ARG A 58 0.47 -5.23 9.13
CA ARG A 58 0.67 -6.48 9.89
C ARG A 58 0.76 -7.71 8.99
N PHE A 59 -0.07 -7.75 7.96
CA PHE A 59 -0.30 -8.91 7.10
C PHE A 59 0.05 -8.67 5.63
N GLY A 60 0.15 -7.40 5.21
CA GLY A 60 0.62 -7.05 3.88
C GLY A 60 2.13 -7.18 3.75
N ASP A 61 2.57 -7.15 2.50
CA ASP A 61 3.97 -7.32 2.12
C ASP A 61 4.52 -5.99 1.59
N GLU A 62 5.80 -5.71 1.86
CA GLU A 62 6.45 -4.53 1.26
C GLU A 62 6.64 -4.80 -0.23
N THR A 63 6.26 -3.85 -1.07
CA THR A 63 6.49 -3.93 -2.51
C THR A 63 7.28 -2.72 -3.01
N ASP A 64 7.77 -2.81 -4.23
CA ASP A 64 8.50 -1.72 -4.88
C ASP A 64 7.54 -0.72 -5.55
N ALA A 65 8.00 0.53 -5.67
CA ALA A 65 7.32 1.59 -6.41
C ALA A 65 6.92 1.15 -7.83
N LYS A 66 7.77 0.35 -8.47
CA LYS A 66 7.55 -0.17 -9.83
C LYS A 66 6.35 -1.10 -9.91
N THR A 67 6.18 -1.97 -8.91
CA THR A 67 5.04 -2.89 -8.80
C THR A 67 3.76 -2.10 -8.54
N TYR A 68 3.80 -1.15 -7.61
CA TYR A 68 2.68 -0.24 -7.34
C TYR A 68 2.25 0.57 -8.57
N GLN A 69 3.21 1.10 -9.32
CA GLN A 69 2.96 1.92 -10.50
C GLN A 69 2.43 1.09 -11.67
N THR A 70 2.95 -0.13 -11.86
CA THR A 70 2.39 -1.09 -12.82
C THR A 70 0.95 -1.44 -12.45
N GLY A 71 0.68 -1.52 -11.14
CA GLY A 71 -0.58 -1.99 -10.57
C GLY A 71 -0.71 -3.50 -10.76
N LYS A 72 -1.27 -4.19 -9.77
CA LYS A 72 -1.77 -5.54 -10.04
C LYS A 72 -3.07 -5.42 -10.82
N MET A 73 -3.16 -6.18 -11.91
CA MET A 73 -4.46 -6.48 -12.50
C MET A 73 -5.21 -7.29 -11.47
N GLY A 74 -6.22 -6.69 -10.84
CA GLY A 74 -7.07 -7.39 -9.87
C GLY A 74 -7.56 -8.67 -10.51
N SER A 75 -7.52 -9.77 -9.75
CA SER A 75 -7.79 -11.13 -10.25
C SER A 75 -8.93 -11.09 -11.26
N ALA A 76 -8.58 -11.18 -12.53
CA ALA A 76 -9.56 -11.11 -13.60
C ALA A 76 -10.53 -12.27 -13.38
N PRO A 77 -11.87 -12.03 -13.33
CA PRO A 77 -12.79 -13.14 -13.29
C PRO A 77 -12.62 -13.92 -14.60
N ILE A 78 -12.23 -15.19 -14.45
CA ILE A 78 -12.28 -16.21 -15.50
C ILE A 78 -13.72 -16.39 -16.01
#